data_AF-A0A6P5SJM1-F1
#
_entry.id   AF-A0A6P5SJM1-F1
#
_cell.length_a   1.000
_cell.length_b   1.000
_cell.length_c   1.000
_cell.angle_alpha   90.00
_cell.angle_beta   90.00
_cell.angle_gamma   90.00
#
_symmetry.space_group_name_H-M   'P 1'
#
loop_
_entity.id
_entity.type
_entity.pdbx_description
1 polymer ?
#
loop_
_entity_poly.entity_id
_entity_poly.type
_entity_poly.pdbx_seq_one_letter_code
_entity_poly.pdbx_strand_id
1 'polypeptide(L)' 'MPNRSLRSRSHIGAILNTARTTMYAYAKTTAEKVAWRAAKESGMDLVVVYPAFVVGPLLAPQPTSSLRMIMAITKGASKR' A
#
# COMPACT_ATOMS: atom_id res chain seq x y z
N MET A 1 20.09 28.81 17.20
CA MET A 1 20.43 28.23 15.88
C MET A 1 19.93 26.78 15.84
N PRO A 2 18.96 26.39 14.98
CA PRO A 2 18.51 25.00 14.94
C PRO A 2 19.55 24.10 14.26
N ASN A 3 19.77 22.93 14.86
CA ASN A 3 20.83 21.97 14.60
C ASN A 3 20.74 21.34 13.18
N ARG A 4 21.79 21.52 12.34
CA ARG A 4 21.87 21.02 10.95
C ARG A 4 21.78 19.48 10.82
N SER A 5 22.04 18.72 11.89
CA SER A 5 22.03 17.25 11.87
C SER A 5 20.64 16.61 11.67
N LEU A 6 19.56 17.36 11.90
CA LEU A 6 18.18 16.86 11.76
C LEU A 6 17.65 16.94 10.32
N ARG A 7 18.32 17.68 9.43
CA ARG A 7 17.85 17.88 8.05
C ARG A 7 18.26 16.73 7.10
N SER A 8 19.27 15.94 7.43
CA SER A 8 19.71 14.79 6.62
C SER A 8 18.79 13.55 6.79
N ARG A 9 18.19 13.38 7.98
CA ARG A 9 17.36 12.22 8.31
C ARG A 9 15.98 12.21 7.63
N SER A 10 15.45 13.36 7.21
CA SER A 10 14.14 13.48 6.55
C SER A 10 14.16 12.98 5.10
N HIS A 11 15.26 13.20 4.37
CA HIS A 11 15.37 12.82 2.96
C HIS A 11 15.44 11.29 2.80
N ILE A 12 16.19 10.59 3.65
CA ILE A 12 16.27 9.12 3.62
C ILE A 12 14.90 8.51 3.97
N GLY A 13 14.20 9.04 4.98
CA GLY A 13 12.86 8.58 5.33
C GLY A 13 11.84 8.75 4.21
N ALA A 14 11.88 9.89 3.50
CA ALA A 14 11.04 10.13 2.34
C ALA A 14 11.38 9.21 1.16
N ILE A 15 12.66 9.01 0.86
CA ILE A 15 13.13 8.10 -0.21
C ILE A 15 12.67 6.66 0.09
N LEU A 16 12.83 6.18 1.32
CA LEU A 16 12.40 4.83 1.71
C LEU A 16 10.87 4.69 1.65
N ASN A 17 10.11 5.72 2.03
CA ASN A 17 8.65 5.67 1.98
C ASN A 17 8.12 5.68 0.53
N THR A 18 8.68 6.53 -0.32
CA THR A 18 8.39 6.56 -1.76
C THR A 18 8.79 5.24 -2.43
N ALA A 19 9.95 4.68 -2.08
CA ALA A 19 10.37 3.38 -2.59
C ALA A 19 9.37 2.27 -2.22
N ARG A 20 8.84 2.26 -0.98
CA ARG A 20 7.83 1.27 -0.56
C ARG A 20 6.50 1.42 -1.33
N THR A 21 5.98 2.63 -1.49
CA THR A 21 4.74 2.85 -2.26
C THR A 21 4.91 2.48 -3.73
N THR A 22 6.07 2.78 -4.30
CA THR A 22 6.41 2.45 -5.68
C THR A 22 6.60 0.94 -5.89
N MET A 23 7.24 0.24 -4.95
CA MET A 23 7.42 -1.22 -5.02
C MET A 23 6.10 -1.99 -4.98
N TYR A 24 5.15 -1.57 -4.12
CA TYR A 24 3.82 -2.19 -4.08
C TYR A 24 3.08 -2.02 -5.41
N ALA A 25 3.05 -0.80 -5.95
CA ALA A 25 2.40 -0.52 -7.23
C ALA A 25 3.05 -1.29 -8.39
N TYR A 26 4.39 -1.35 -8.43
CA TYR A 26 5.15 -2.12 -9.41
C TYR A 26 4.84 -3.62 -9.34
N ALA A 27 4.84 -4.19 -8.13
CA ALA A 27 4.56 -5.60 -7.91
C ALA A 27 3.13 -5.96 -8.34
N LYS A 28 2.12 -5.15 -7.95
CA LYS A 28 0.73 -5.37 -8.34
C LYS A 28 0.53 -5.30 -9.85
N THR A 29 1.12 -4.29 -10.50
CA THR A 29 1.07 -4.14 -11.97
C THR A 29 1.72 -5.33 -12.68
N THR A 30 2.88 -5.79 -12.20
CA THR A 30 3.61 -6.89 -12.83
C THR A 30 2.89 -8.22 -12.65
N ALA A 31 2.34 -8.48 -11.46
CA ALA A 31 1.57 -9.68 -11.18
C ALA A 31 0.33 -9.77 -12.07
N GLU A 32 -0.40 -8.67 -12.25
CA GLU A 32 -1.59 -8.65 -13.12
C GLU A 32 -1.22 -8.92 -14.59
N LYS A 33 -0.15 -8.31 -15.11
CA LYS A 33 0.34 -8.59 -16.47
C LYS A 33 0.68 -10.07 -16.69
N VAL A 34 1.28 -10.72 -15.68
CA VAL A 34 1.58 -12.16 -15.73
C VAL A 34 0.28 -12.97 -15.69
N ALA A 35 -0.66 -12.62 -14.81
CA ALA A 35 -1.96 -13.30 -14.72
C ALA A 35 -2.73 -13.26 -16.05
N TRP A 36 -2.74 -12.11 -16.74
CA TRP A 36 -3.37 -11.99 -18.06
C TRP A 36 -2.71 -12.86 -19.14
N ARG A 37 -1.38 -13.01 -19.13
CA ARG A 37 -0.69 -13.92 -20.06
C ARG A 37 -1.03 -15.37 -19.76
N ALA A 38 -0.97 -15.76 -18.48
CA ALA A 38 -1.29 -17.11 -18.04
C ALA A 38 -2.73 -17.50 -18.39
N ALA A 39 -3.70 -16.58 -18.21
CA ALA A 39 -5.10 -16.84 -18.56
C ALA A 39 -5.31 -17.06 -20.06
N LYS A 40 -4.60 -16.30 -20.91
CA LYS A 40 -4.64 -16.49 -22.38
C LYS A 40 -4.05 -17.83 -22.79
N GLU A 41 -2.94 -18.24 -22.16
CA GLU A 41 -2.26 -19.50 -22.44
C GLU A 41 -3.08 -20.72 -21.96
N SER A 42 -3.81 -20.59 -20.85
CA SER A 42 -4.63 -21.66 -20.28
C SER A 42 -6.07 -21.70 -20.80
N GLY A 43 -6.49 -20.71 -21.58
CA GLY A 43 -7.87 -20.57 -22.05
C GLY A 43 -8.87 -20.21 -20.94
N MET A 44 -8.41 -19.62 -19.84
CA MET A 44 -9.26 -19.20 -18.72
C MET A 44 -9.92 -17.85 -19.00
N ASP A 45 -11.21 -17.73 -18.67
CA ASP A 45 -11.93 -16.46 -18.67
C ASP A 45 -11.63 -15.70 -17.36
N LEU A 46 -10.66 -14.79 -17.42
CA LEU A 46 -10.18 -14.03 -16.27
C LEU A 46 -10.89 -12.67 -16.18
N VAL A 47 -11.43 -12.38 -14.99
CA VAL A 47 -11.90 -11.05 -14.60
C VAL A 47 -11.10 -10.55 -13.41
N VAL A 48 -10.68 -9.28 -13.44
CA VAL A 48 -9.90 -8.65 -12.37
C VAL A 48 -10.71 -7.50 -11.77
N VAL A 49 -10.75 -7.43 -10.44
CA VAL A 49 -11.31 -6.29 -9.71
C VAL A 49 -10.16 -5.50 -9.09
N TYR A 50 -10.15 -4.18 -9.29
CA TYR A 50 -9.13 -3.27 -8.78
C TYR A 50 -9.67 -2.42 -7.62
N PRO A 51 -9.65 -2.92 -6.37
CA PRO A 51 -10.05 -2.13 -5.22
C PRO A 51 -8.94 -1.12 -4.87
N ALA A 52 -9.33 0.09 -4.48
CA ALA A 52 -8.42 1.11 -3.97
C ALA A 52 -8.33 1.04 -2.43
N PHE A 53 -9.28 1.68 -1.74
CA PHE A 53 -9.34 1.72 -0.28
C PHE A 53 -10.60 1.03 0.21
N VAL A 54 -10.43 -0.06 0.98
CA VAL A 54 -11.54 -0.93 1.39
C VAL A 54 -11.98 -0.59 2.81
N VAL A 55 -13.29 -0.34 2.98
CA VAL A 55 -13.94 -0.03 4.26
C VAL A 55 -15.05 -1.03 4.49
N GLY A 56 -15.17 -1.54 5.71
CA GLY A 56 -16.19 -2.53 6.07
C GLY A 56 -15.91 -3.24 7.39
N PRO A 57 -16.76 -4.22 7.77
CA PRO A 57 -16.58 -4.99 8.99
C PRO A 57 -15.32 -5.85 8.94
N LEU A 58 -14.71 -6.05 10.11
CA LEU A 58 -13.54 -6.92 10.28
C LEU A 58 -13.97 -8.38 10.18
N LEU A 59 -13.49 -9.07 9.15
CA LEU A 59 -13.69 -10.53 9.00
C LEU A 59 -12.61 -11.35 9.73
N ALA A 60 -11.47 -10.74 10.03
CA ALA A 60 -10.33 -11.37 10.67
C ALA A 60 -9.94 -10.61 11.97
N PRO A 61 -9.32 -11.28 12.95
CA PRO A 61 -8.92 -10.65 14.22
C PRO A 61 -7.88 -9.53 14.04
N GLN A 62 -7.16 -9.52 12.92
CA GLN A 62 -6.19 -8.48 12.60
C GLN A 62 -6.74 -7.49 11.58
N PRO A 63 -6.69 -6.17 11.85
CA PRO A 63 -7.16 -5.16 10.92
C PRO A 63 -6.28 -5.05 9.69
N THR A 64 -6.91 -4.90 8.53
CA THR A 64 -6.23 -4.60 7.25
C THR A 64 -5.54 -3.24 7.31
N SER A 65 -4.61 -2.98 6.38
CA SER A 65 -3.88 -1.71 6.31
C SER A 65 -4.82 -0.49 6.24
N SER A 66 -5.90 -0.57 5.44
CA SER A 66 -6.92 0.46 5.32
C SER A 66 -7.65 0.71 6.64
N LEU A 67 -8.06 -0.36 7.33
CA LEU A 67 -8.76 -0.24 8.62
C LEU A 67 -7.82 0.26 9.73
N ARG A 68 -6.54 -0.14 9.73
CA ARG A 68 -5.54 0.43 10.66
C ARG A 68 -5.40 1.93 10.49
N MET A 69 -5.44 2.43 9.25
CA MET A 69 -5.40 3.87 8.98
C MET A 69 -6.63 4.58 9.55
N ILE A 70 -7.84 4.04 9.30
CA ILE A 70 -9.08 4.59 9.89
C ILE A 70 -8.98 4.59 11.42
N MET A 71 -8.61 3.46 12.03
CA MET A 71 -8.46 3.35 13.49
C MET A 71 -7.45 4.37 14.05
N ALA A 72 -6.34 4.62 13.36
CA ALA A 72 -5.35 5.60 13.78
C ALA A 72 -5.92 7.03 13.76
N ILE A 73 -6.75 7.35 12.76
CA ILE A 73 -7.44 8.65 12.67
C ILE A 73 -8.48 8.76 13.79
N THR A 74 -9.37 7.78 13.93
CA THR A 74 -10.45 7.80 14.92
C THR A 74 -9.95 7.85 16.36
N LYS A 75 -8.83 7.18 16.66
CA LYS A 75 -8.22 7.18 18.00
C LYS A 75 -7.29 8.37 18.25
N GLY A 76 -7.19 9.32 17.31
CA GLY A 76 -6.29 10.48 17.43
C GLY A 76 -4.80 10.11 17.43
N ALA A 77 -4.44 8.90 16.99
CA ALA A 77 -3.05 8.44 16.91
C ALA A 77 -2.33 8.97 15.65
N SER A 78 -3.07 9.55 14.70
CA SER A 78 -2.50 10.34 13.60
C SER A 78 -2.05 11.70 14.15
N LYS A 79 -0.80 11.79 14.62
CA LYS A 79 -0.19 13.07 15.01
C LYS A 79 0.10 13.89 13.75
N ARG A 80 -0.33 15.15 13.78
CA ARG A 80 0.05 16.19 12.81
C ARG A 80 1.49 16.64 13.05
#